data_AF-A0AAJ0WH65-F1
#
_entry.id   AF-A0AAJ0WH65-F1
#
_cell.length_a   1.000
_cell.length_b   1.000
_cell.length_c   1.000
_cell.angle_alpha   90.00
_cell.angle_beta   90.00
_cell.angle_gamma   90.00
#
_symmetry.space_group_name_H-M   'P 1'
#
loop_
_entity.id
_entity.type
_entity.pdbx_description
1 polymer ?
#
loop_
_entity_poly.entity_id
_entity_poly.type
_entity_poly.pdbx_seq_one_letter_code
_entity_poly.pdbx_strand_id
1 'polypeptide(L)'
;MLNKGLRDEESIRIENTLRTLHALIFVPKFWNAEDTSLIDEQLKGFGLSLERTIEIPEEELILLLQQCHLDWNQQEQFADILIGLSQEKQFDFFGKALAIYQYIQKESKVFSFGINTKIASAKNK
;
A
#
# COMPACT_ATOMS: atom_id res chain seq x y z
N MET A 1 23.12 17.02 12.65
CA MET A 1 22.27 16.00 13.29
C MET A 1 20.81 16.45 13.47
N LEU A 2 20.25 17.28 12.57
CA LEU A 2 18.85 17.72 12.64
C LEU A 2 17.85 16.78 11.93
N ASN A 3 18.29 15.93 11.01
CA ASN A 3 17.39 15.13 10.16
C ASN A 3 16.99 13.76 10.72
N LYS A 4 17.64 13.25 11.78
CA LYS A 4 17.33 11.89 12.27
C LYS A 4 15.97 11.84 12.98
N GLY A 5 15.71 12.78 13.89
CA GLY A 5 14.44 12.84 14.63
C GLY A 5 13.23 13.05 13.73
N LEU A 6 13.31 13.97 12.76
CA LEU A 6 12.21 14.24 11.82
C LEU A 6 11.88 13.03 10.94
N ARG A 7 12.90 12.29 10.49
CA ARG A 7 12.70 11.07 9.70
C ARG A 7 12.08 9.93 10.52
N ASP A 8 12.47 9.83 11.79
CA ASP A 8 11.90 8.83 12.71
C ASP A 8 10.42 9.14 12.99
N GLU A 9 10.05 10.41 13.17
CA GLU A 9 8.66 10.85 13.33
C GLU A 9 7.81 10.59 12.08
N GLU A 10 8.35 10.86 10.89
CA GLU A 10 7.65 10.58 9.62
C GLU A 10 7.40 9.08 9.43
N SER A 11 8.41 8.24 9.71
CA SER A 11 8.25 6.79 9.62
C SER A 11 7.22 6.26 10.62
N ILE A 12 7.20 6.78 11.86
CA ILE A 12 6.18 6.43 12.86
C ILE A 12 4.78 6.82 12.39
N ARG A 13 4.63 8.00 11.76
CA ARG A 13 3.36 8.44 11.19
C ARG A 13 2.88 7.48 10.10
N ILE A 14 3.75 7.13 9.16
CA ILE A 14 3.45 6.18 8.07
C ILE A 14 3.01 4.83 8.65
N GLU A 15 3.77 4.28 9.59
CA GLU A 15 3.47 2.99 10.24
C GLU A 15 2.11 3.01 10.93
N ASN A 16 1.76 4.10 11.62
CA ASN A 16 0.46 4.26 12.26
C ASN A 16 -0.69 4.31 11.25
N THR A 17 -0.50 4.99 10.11
CA THR A 17 -1.49 5.02 9.02
C THR A 17 -1.67 3.64 8.41
N LEU A 18 -0.59 2.92 8.09
CA LEU A 18 -0.63 1.56 7.55
C LEU A 18 -1.30 0.58 8.51
N ARG A 19 -0.97 0.65 9.81
CA ARG A 19 -1.60 -0.18 10.85
C ARG A 19 -3.10 0.06 10.92
N THR A 20 -3.54 1.31 10.81
CA THR A 20 -4.96 1.66 10.82
C THR A 20 -5.67 1.13 9.58
N LEU A 21 -5.10 1.34 8.39
CA LEU A 21 -5.62 0.77 7.14
C LEU A 21 -5.75 -0.75 7.21
N HIS A 22 -4.71 -1.43 7.67
CA HIS A 22 -4.71 -2.88 7.82
C HIS A 22 -5.79 -3.36 8.80
N ALA A 23 -6.03 -2.61 9.88
CA ALA A 23 -7.12 -2.93 10.81
C ALA A 23 -8.51 -2.74 10.18
N LEU A 24 -8.70 -1.68 9.38
CA LEU A 24 -9.96 -1.43 8.67
C LEU A 24 -10.26 -2.55 7.65
N ILE A 25 -9.22 -3.03 6.96
CA ILE A 25 -9.36 -4.00 5.87
C ILE A 25 -9.17 -5.47 6.29
N PHE A 26 -8.97 -5.73 7.59
CA PHE A 26 -8.65 -7.06 8.11
C PHE A 26 -9.72 -8.12 7.80
N VAL A 27 -10.99 -7.72 7.84
CA VAL A 27 -12.13 -8.60 7.51
C VAL A 27 -12.59 -8.26 6.09
N PRO A 28 -12.45 -9.20 5.13
CA PRO A 28 -12.97 -9.03 3.78
C PRO A 28 -14.47 -8.85 3.81
N LYS A 29 -14.96 -7.78 3.19
CA LYS A 29 -16.38 -7.45 3.09
C LYS A 29 -16.63 -6.51 1.93
N PHE A 30 -17.90 -6.38 1.55
CA PHE A 30 -18.33 -5.27 0.71
C PHE A 30 -18.28 -3.98 1.56
N TRP A 31 -17.52 -2.99 1.11
CA TRP A 31 -17.27 -1.73 1.78
C TRP A 31 -18.44 -0.78 1.53
N ASN A 32 -19.16 -0.43 2.60
CA ASN A 32 -20.21 0.58 2.52
C ASN A 32 -19.62 2.00 2.50
N ALA A 33 -20.46 3.02 2.36
CA ALA A 33 -20.01 4.41 2.27
C ALA A 33 -19.21 4.89 3.52
N GLU A 34 -19.56 4.40 4.71
CA GLU A 34 -18.85 4.73 5.96
C GLU A 34 -17.46 4.10 5.96
N ASP A 35 -17.37 2.81 5.59
CA ASP A 35 -16.11 2.10 5.46
C ASP A 35 -15.17 2.77 4.46
N THR A 36 -15.67 3.09 3.26
CA THR A 36 -14.87 3.75 2.23
C THR A 36 -14.41 5.14 2.67
N SER A 37 -15.24 5.87 3.42
CA SER A 37 -14.85 7.17 3.97
C SER A 37 -13.72 7.06 5.00
N LEU A 38 -13.73 6.01 5.84
CA LEU A 38 -12.65 5.77 6.81
C LEU A 38 -11.34 5.39 6.11
N ILE A 39 -11.43 4.56 5.06
CA ILE A 39 -10.27 4.19 4.24
C ILE A 39 -9.70 5.43 3.55
N ASP A 40 -10.55 6.25 2.92
CA ASP A 40 -10.14 7.51 2.28
C ASP A 40 -9.45 8.46 3.26
N GLU A 41 -9.96 8.58 4.48
CA GLU A 41 -9.34 9.43 5.49
C GLU A 41 -7.90 9.01 5.79
N GLN A 42 -7.62 7.71 5.83
CA GLN A 42 -6.25 7.22 6.01
C GLN A 42 -5.40 7.39 4.75
N LEU A 43 -5.96 7.14 3.56
CA LEU A 43 -5.24 7.29 2.28
C LEU A 43 -4.77 8.73 2.01
N LYS A 44 -5.45 9.75 2.58
CA LYS A 44 -4.98 11.14 2.52
C LYS A 44 -3.56 11.32 3.06
N GLY A 45 -3.14 10.48 4.02
CA GLY A 45 -1.77 10.47 4.56
C GLY A 45 -0.69 10.24 3.49
N PHE A 46 -1.07 9.64 2.36
CA PHE A 46 -0.24 9.35 1.19
C PHE A 46 -0.63 10.18 -0.05
N GLY A 47 -1.51 11.19 0.11
CA GLY A 47 -2.03 11.96 -1.02
C GLY A 47 -3.00 11.18 -1.92
N LEU A 48 -3.65 10.15 -1.39
CA LEU A 48 -4.56 9.26 -2.10
C LEU A 48 -6.01 9.34 -1.57
N SER A 49 -6.91 8.81 -2.39
CA SER A 49 -8.26 8.33 -2.06
C SER A 49 -8.45 7.01 -2.80
N LEU A 50 -9.50 6.24 -2.51
CA LEU A 50 -9.87 5.03 -3.24
C LEU A 50 -10.06 5.34 -4.73
N GLU A 51 -10.80 6.40 -5.05
CA GLU A 51 -10.99 6.87 -6.43
C GLU A 51 -9.65 7.16 -7.12
N ARG A 52 -8.80 7.98 -6.50
CA ARG A 52 -7.47 8.27 -7.05
C ARG A 52 -6.60 7.02 -7.17
N THR A 53 -6.71 6.09 -6.22
CA THR A 53 -5.97 4.82 -6.24
C THR A 53 -6.44 3.92 -7.36
N ILE A 54 -7.69 4.01 -7.80
CA ILE A 54 -8.20 3.30 -8.98
C ILE A 54 -7.59 3.90 -10.26
N GLU A 55 -7.61 5.24 -10.36
CA GLU A 55 -7.26 5.96 -11.58
C GLU A 55 -5.76 6.11 -11.82
N ILE A 56 -4.96 6.21 -10.75
CA ILE A 56 -3.52 6.44 -10.86
C ILE A 56 -2.83 5.24 -11.55
N PRO A 57 -1.95 5.45 -12.54
CA PRO A 57 -1.16 4.38 -13.12
C PRO A 57 -0.23 3.72 -12.10
N GLU A 58 0.14 2.47 -12.32
CA GLU A 58 1.01 1.70 -11.42
C GLU A 58 2.37 2.39 -11.18
N GLU A 59 2.97 2.92 -12.24
CA GLU A 59 4.27 3.61 -12.17
C GLU A 59 4.19 4.91 -11.37
N GLU A 60 3.10 5.67 -11.52
CA GLU A 60 2.85 6.90 -10.78
C GLU A 60 2.54 6.62 -9.30
N LEU A 61 1.83 5.52 -9.01
CA LEU A 61 1.61 5.07 -7.64
C LEU A 61 2.93 4.74 -6.95
N ILE A 62 3.81 3.99 -7.61
CA ILE A 62 5.14 3.68 -7.07
C ILE A 62 5.92 4.97 -6.79
N LEU A 63 5.94 5.91 -7.73
CA LEU A 63 6.63 7.20 -7.55
C LEU A 63 6.05 7.98 -6.36
N LEU A 64 4.73 7.99 -6.18
CA LEU A 64 4.07 8.63 -5.05
C LEU A 64 4.50 8.01 -3.72
N LEU A 65 4.54 6.67 -3.62
CA LEU A 65 4.99 6.00 -2.39
C LEU A 65 6.45 6.34 -2.05
N GLN A 66 7.31 6.52 -3.06
CA GLN A 66 8.68 6.98 -2.85
C GLN A 66 8.74 8.43 -2.36
N GLN A 67 7.91 9.32 -2.92
CA GLN A 67 7.81 10.72 -2.50
C GLN A 67 7.24 10.86 -1.08
N CYS A 68 6.40 9.92 -0.67
CA CYS A 68 5.94 9.78 0.71
C CYS A 68 6.97 9.11 1.65
N HIS A 69 8.18 8.81 1.15
CA HIS A 69 9.28 8.23 1.92
C HIS A 69 8.98 6.87 2.57
N LEU A 70 8.04 6.09 2.03
CA LEU A 70 7.80 4.73 2.52
C LEU A 70 9.05 3.88 2.24
N ASP A 71 9.53 3.20 3.28
CA ASP A 71 10.56 2.17 3.10
C ASP A 71 9.99 0.90 2.44
N TRP A 72 10.85 -0.07 2.15
CA TRP A 72 10.44 -1.29 1.44
C TRP A 72 9.39 -2.11 2.20
N ASN A 73 9.48 -2.17 3.52
CA ASN A 73 8.52 -2.89 4.34
C ASN A 73 7.17 -2.17 4.36
N GLN A 74 7.19 -0.84 4.44
CA GLN A 74 6.00 0.00 4.38
C GLN A 74 5.31 -0.06 3.01
N GLN A 75 6.08 -0.09 1.91
CA GLN A 75 5.53 -0.33 0.56
C GLN A 75 4.92 -1.72 0.43
N GLU A 76 5.56 -2.75 1.00
CA GLU A 76 5.02 -4.11 1.03
C GLU A 76 3.68 -4.16 1.79
N GLN A 77 3.61 -3.54 2.97
CA GLN A 77 2.36 -3.43 3.74
C GLN A 77 1.26 -2.70 2.96
N PHE A 78 1.61 -1.62 2.26
CA PHE A 78 0.66 -0.91 1.42
C PHE A 78 0.11 -1.79 0.29
N ALA A 79 0.97 -2.56 -0.38
CA ALA A 79 0.55 -3.53 -1.39
C ALA A 79 -0.34 -4.64 -0.80
N ASP A 80 -0.05 -5.12 0.41
CA ASP A 80 -0.92 -6.08 1.12
C ASP A 80 -2.32 -5.50 1.38
N ILE A 81 -2.41 -4.20 1.71
CA ILE A 81 -3.68 -3.49 1.87
C ILE A 81 -4.48 -3.46 0.57
N LEU A 82 -3.82 -3.19 -0.56
CA LEU A 82 -4.46 -3.20 -1.89
C LEU A 82 -5.02 -4.60 -2.22
N ILE A 83 -4.29 -5.67 -1.90
CA ILE A 83 -4.78 -7.05 -2.05
C ILE A 83 -6.02 -7.28 -1.18
N GLY A 84 -5.99 -6.85 0.08
CA GLY A 84 -7.12 -6.98 1.01
C GLY A 84 -8.38 -6.28 0.52
N LEU A 85 -8.25 -5.05 0.01
CA LEU A 85 -9.35 -4.29 -0.58
C LEU A 85 -9.96 -4.96 -1.82
N SER A 86 -9.18 -5.79 -2.52
CA SER A 86 -9.61 -6.42 -3.78
C SER A 86 -10.30 -7.78 -3.60
N GLN A 87 -10.37 -8.32 -2.37
CA GLN A 87 -10.86 -9.69 -2.14
C GLN A 87 -12.33 -9.91 -2.52
N GLU A 88 -13.20 -8.93 -2.23
CA GLU A 88 -14.64 -9.00 -2.52
C GLU A 88 -15.01 -8.42 -3.90
N LYS A 89 -14.02 -8.17 -4.77
CA LYS A 89 -14.19 -7.67 -6.15
C LYS A 89 -14.93 -6.33 -6.30
N GLN A 90 -15.11 -5.57 -5.21
CA GLN A 90 -15.60 -4.19 -5.27
C GLN A 90 -14.54 -3.26 -5.86
N PHE A 91 -13.27 -3.53 -5.54
CA PHE A 91 -12.11 -2.84 -6.10
C PHE A 91 -11.20 -3.84 -6.79
N ASP A 92 -10.47 -3.39 -7.81
CA ASP A 92 -9.43 -4.17 -8.48
C ASP A 92 -8.10 -3.43 -8.39
N PHE A 93 -7.31 -3.79 -7.37
CA PHE A 93 -5.97 -3.27 -7.15
C PHE A 93 -4.89 -4.35 -7.30
N PHE A 94 -5.23 -5.53 -7.85
CA PHE A 94 -4.25 -6.62 -7.98
C PHE A 94 -3.06 -6.23 -8.85
N GLY A 95 -3.31 -5.53 -9.97
CA GLY A 95 -2.24 -5.02 -10.85
C GLY A 95 -1.31 -4.04 -10.13
N LYS A 96 -1.86 -3.16 -9.29
CA LYS A 96 -1.11 -2.17 -8.51
C LYS A 96 -0.29 -2.81 -7.41
N ALA A 97 -0.88 -3.73 -6.64
CA ALA A 97 -0.14 -4.50 -5.65
C ALA A 97 1.00 -5.31 -6.27
N LEU A 98 0.74 -5.96 -7.42
CA LEU A 98 1.75 -6.71 -8.16
C LEU A 98 2.91 -5.81 -8.60
N ALA A 99 2.63 -4.63 -9.15
CA ALA A 99 3.64 -3.68 -9.57
C ALA A 99 4.53 -3.23 -8.39
N ILE A 100 3.94 -2.96 -7.22
CA ILE A 100 4.69 -2.60 -6.01
C ILE A 100 5.59 -3.75 -5.56
N TYR A 101 5.08 -4.99 -5.48
CA TYR A 101 5.91 -6.13 -5.09
C TYR A 101 7.07 -6.37 -6.06
N GLN A 102 6.82 -6.25 -7.37
CA GLN A 102 7.87 -6.38 -8.40
C GLN A 102 8.91 -5.27 -8.27
N TYR A 103 8.47 -4.05 -8.00
CA TYR A 103 9.33 -2.91 -7.77
C TYR A 103 10.24 -3.13 -6.55
N ILE A 104 9.69 -3.56 -5.41
CA ILE A 104 10.45 -3.91 -4.20
C ILE A 104 11.50 -4.98 -4.52
N GLN A 105 11.11 -6.07 -5.19
CA GLN A 105 12.03 -7.17 -5.54
C GLN A 105 13.18 -6.70 -6.44
N LYS A 106 12.91 -5.76 -7.35
CA LYS A 106 13.88 -5.22 -8.29
C LYS A 106 14.84 -4.22 -7.64
N GLU A 107 14.30 -3.24 -6.91
CA GLU A 107 15.06 -2.07 -6.45
C GLU A 107 15.64 -2.20 -5.04
N SER A 108 15.09 -3.07 -4.18
CA SER A 108 15.65 -3.29 -2.84
C SER A 108 17.05 -3.92 -2.85
N LYS A 109 17.45 -4.52 -3.99
CA LYS A 109 18.70 -5.28 -4.17
C LYS A 109 18.86 -6.45 -3.18
N VAL A 110 17.78 -6.85 -2.51
CA VAL A 110 17.72 -8.00 -1.61
C VAL A 110 16.75 -9.00 -2.19
N PHE A 111 17.20 -10.25 -2.34
CA PHE A 111 16.29 -11.31 -2.74
C PHE A 111 15.37 -11.68 -1.56
N SER A 112 14.05 -11.56 -1.76
CA SER A 112 13.05 -11.94 -0.76
C SER A 112 12.16 -13.08 -1.27
N PHE A 113 12.20 -14.22 -0.58
CA PHE A 113 11.27 -15.32 -0.83
C PHE A 113 9.81 -14.93 -0.55
N GLY A 114 9.59 -14.09 0.48
CA GLY A 114 8.27 -13.58 0.82
C GLY A 114 7.67 -12.76 -0.31
N ILE A 115 8.42 -11.78 -0.83
CA ILE A 115 7.98 -10.95 -1.96
C ILE A 115 7.73 -11.80 -3.21
N ASN A 116 8.61 -12.74 -3.55
CA ASN A 116 8.39 -13.62 -4.70
C ASN A 116 7.12 -14.47 -4.57
N THR A 117 6.80 -14.94 -3.36
CA THR A 117 5.54 -15.66 -3.09
C THR A 117 4.33 -14.76 -3.29
N LYS A 118 4.40 -13.50 -2.85
CA LYS A 118 3.34 -12.50 -3.06
C LYS A 118 3.17 -12.15 -4.54
N ILE A 119 4.26 -11.97 -5.29
CA ILE A 119 4.24 -11.78 -6.76
C ILE A 119 3.55 -12.95 -7.45
N ALA A 120 3.91 -14.19 -7.12
CA ALA A 120 3.31 -15.37 -7.72
C ALA A 120 1.81 -15.46 -7.39
N SER A 121 1.43 -15.16 -6.14
CA SER A 121 0.03 -15.18 -5.70
C SER A 121 -0.81 -14.12 -6.42
N ALA A 122 -0.29 -12.90 -6.55
CA ALA A 122 -0.98 -11.79 -7.22
C ALA A 122 -1.14 -12.02 -8.74
N LYS A 123 -0.20 -12.69 -9.40
CA LYS A 123 -0.32 -13.06 -10.83
C LYS A 123 -1.42 -14.08 -11.13
N ASN A 124 -1.89 -14.82 -10.12
CA ASN A 124 -2.89 -15.86 -10.25
C ASN A 124 -4.31 -15.39 -9.87
N LYS A 125 -4.51 -14.08 -9.68
CA LYS A 125 -5.79 -13.45 -9.37
C LYS A 125 -6.38 -12.82 -10.62
#